data_AF-A0AAE9YXX7-F1
#
_entry.id   AF-A0AAE9YXX7-F1
#
_cell.length_a   1.000
_cell.length_b   1.000
_cell.length_c   1.000
_cell.angle_alpha   90.00
_cell.angle_beta   90.00
_cell.angle_gamma   90.00
#
_symmetry.space_group_name_H-M   'P 1'
#
loop_
_entity.id
_entity.type
_entity.pdbx_description
1 polymer ?
#
loop_
_entity_poly.entity_id
_entity_poly.type
_entity_poly.pdbx_seq_one_letter_code
_entity_poly.pdbx_strand_id
1 'polypeptide(L)'
;MKKLIPLVVITTMMLQACGGSGSKSGTVVGENKAVEVHHIQVQDIPAYVETFKQQQAQLQLQFDGRQSALSFIDMSVENKFILAKYSAGLVRIGFDLNEEKPVSELIFMEGDTSDLENFETTRLLQGTAIEVAADDDNYIYTGLAVDTQTQNSYPVRLVFNESLISGGSSTLVLEGDRMTISGTLGTQTYIDMQEMLNSHTVSTLVFDSVDGSVNDAINMHTGRLIRQAGLTTLMPADGEAYSGGVDLFAAGVERKYQTGGKLGVHSWCCSAGKPANELGEDHEAHGAQLTYFREMMGAEKGPKFYFYTINAAPFNGVHIMSEAELSQYDLVTD
;
A
#
# COMPACT_ATOMS: atom_id res chain seq x y z
N MET A 1 -17.23 10.49 5.12
CA MET A 1 -16.03 11.35 4.96
C MET A 1 -15.64 11.38 3.49
N LYS A 2 -15.06 12.46 2.93
CA LYS A 2 -14.42 12.34 1.60
C LYS A 2 -13.25 11.38 1.78
N LYS A 3 -13.27 10.20 1.15
CA LYS A 3 -12.14 9.26 1.17
C LYS A 3 -10.89 10.04 0.75
N LEU A 4 -9.92 10.14 1.64
CA LEU A 4 -8.60 10.66 1.30
C LEU A 4 -7.97 9.58 0.41
N ILE A 5 -7.53 9.97 -0.78
CA ILE A 5 -6.80 9.05 -1.67
C ILE A 5 -5.50 8.71 -0.94
N PRO A 6 -5.23 7.42 -0.64
CA PRO A 6 -4.02 7.06 0.08
C PRO A 6 -2.81 7.52 -0.73
N LEU A 7 -1.91 8.23 -0.06
CA LEU A 7 -0.67 8.69 -0.68
C LEU A 7 0.20 7.45 -0.95
N VAL A 8 0.42 7.12 -2.23
CA VAL A 8 1.45 6.15 -2.61
C VAL A 8 2.79 6.80 -2.32
N VAL A 9 3.45 6.36 -1.25
CA VAL A 9 4.84 6.71 -0.96
C VAL A 9 5.68 5.56 -1.47
N ILE A 10 6.46 5.77 -2.52
CA ILE A 10 7.59 4.88 -2.80
C ILE A 10 8.59 5.09 -1.66
N THR A 11 8.55 4.22 -0.64
CA THR A 11 9.63 4.17 0.33
C THR A 11 10.90 3.80 -0.41
N THR A 12 11.83 4.76 -0.43
CA THR A 12 13.16 4.50 -0.95
C THR A 12 13.83 3.53 0.01
N MET A 13 13.74 2.23 -0.28
CA MET A 13 14.55 1.24 0.40
C MET A 13 16.02 1.64 0.18
N MET A 14 16.65 2.21 1.21
CA MET A 14 18.09 2.27 1.27
C MET A 14 18.61 0.86 1.48
N LEU A 15 18.72 0.10 0.38
CA LEU A 15 19.53 -1.10 0.35
C LEU A 15 20.98 -0.66 0.56
N GLN A 16 21.48 -0.80 1.79
CA GLN A 16 22.92 -0.75 2.05
C GLN A 16 23.60 -1.93 1.36
N ALA A 17 24.01 -1.72 0.11
CA ALA A 17 24.88 -2.63 -0.60
C ALA A 17 26.32 -2.43 -0.10
N CYS A 18 26.82 -3.38 0.71
CA CYS A 18 28.24 -3.48 1.03
C CYS A 18 29.06 -3.67 -0.25
N GLY A 19 30.00 -2.74 -0.48
CA GLY A 19 30.83 -2.69 -1.68
C GLY A 19 31.80 -3.86 -1.81
N GLY A 20 31.87 -4.40 -3.03
CA GLY A 20 32.91 -5.32 -3.48
C GLY A 20 33.45 -4.87 -4.84
N SER A 21 34.70 -4.41 -4.88
CA SER A 21 35.41 -4.02 -6.10
C SER A 21 35.80 -5.27 -6.93
N GLY A 22 35.51 -5.28 -8.22
CA GLY A 22 35.95 -6.32 -9.15
C GLY A 22 35.98 -5.82 -10.60
N SER A 23 37.10 -6.05 -11.28
CA SER A 23 37.57 -5.43 -12.52
C SER A 23 36.79 -5.72 -13.81
N LYS A 24 36.80 -4.74 -14.72
CA LYS A 24 36.35 -4.81 -16.12
C LYS A 24 37.02 -5.95 -16.92
N SER A 25 36.21 -6.65 -17.71
CA SER A 25 36.59 -7.32 -18.96
C SER A 25 35.34 -7.48 -19.81
N GLY A 26 35.25 -6.77 -20.94
CA GLY A 26 34.08 -6.83 -21.83
C GLY A 26 34.22 -7.91 -22.88
N THR A 27 33.10 -8.51 -23.31
CA THR A 27 32.87 -8.89 -24.72
C THR A 27 31.40 -9.26 -24.99
N VAL A 28 30.94 -8.86 -26.18
CA VAL A 28 29.79 -9.32 -27.00
C VAL A 28 28.37 -9.02 -26.50
N VAL A 29 27.77 -8.01 -27.15
CA VAL A 29 26.35 -7.67 -27.12
C VAL A 29 25.57 -8.76 -27.88
N GLY A 30 25.01 -9.71 -27.13
CA GLY A 30 23.87 -10.51 -27.58
C GLY A 30 22.57 -9.72 -27.39
N GLU A 31 21.55 -10.04 -28.20
CA GLU A 31 20.22 -9.41 -28.26
C GLU A 31 19.76 -8.76 -26.95
N ASN A 32 19.42 -7.46 -27.01
CA ASN A 32 18.88 -6.65 -25.92
C ASN A 32 17.60 -7.29 -25.33
N LYS A 33 17.76 -8.25 -24.42
CA LYS A 33 16.79 -8.45 -23.35
C LYS A 33 16.89 -7.20 -22.50
N ALA A 34 15.84 -6.37 -22.51
CA ALA A 34 15.73 -5.28 -21.55
C ALA A 34 15.99 -5.86 -20.16
N VAL A 35 16.95 -5.29 -19.42
CA VAL A 35 17.28 -5.75 -18.07
C VAL A 35 16.01 -5.66 -17.23
N GLU A 36 15.55 -6.77 -16.69
CA GLU A 36 14.39 -6.80 -15.78
C GLU A 36 14.75 -6.00 -14.53
N VAL A 37 13.92 -5.03 -14.18
CA VAL A 37 14.10 -4.19 -13.00
C VAL A 37 13.04 -4.59 -11.98
N HIS A 38 13.47 -4.81 -10.74
CA HIS A 38 12.57 -5.02 -9.61
C HIS A 38 13.04 -4.17 -8.44
N HIS A 39 12.10 -3.51 -7.75
CA HIS A 39 12.40 -2.78 -6.52
C HIS A 39 12.82 -3.72 -5.37
N ILE A 40 12.16 -4.88 -5.26
CA ILE A 40 12.59 -6.00 -4.44
C ILE A 40 12.87 -7.17 -5.38
N GLN A 41 14.07 -7.71 -5.36
CA GLN A 41 14.39 -8.86 -6.22
C GLN A 41 13.60 -10.09 -5.77
N VAL A 42 13.21 -10.94 -6.72
CA VAL A 42 12.36 -12.11 -6.44
C VAL A 42 12.97 -13.02 -5.36
N GLN A 43 14.29 -13.24 -5.40
CA GLN A 43 14.99 -14.06 -4.41
C GLN A 43 15.03 -13.45 -2.99
N ASP A 44 14.83 -12.14 -2.87
CA ASP A 44 14.92 -11.41 -1.60
C ASP A 44 13.56 -11.31 -0.90
N ILE A 45 12.46 -11.68 -1.58
CA ILE A 45 11.09 -11.59 -1.03
C ILE A 45 10.91 -12.35 0.29
N PRO A 46 11.41 -13.60 0.46
CA PRO A 46 11.27 -14.29 1.74
C PRO A 46 11.94 -13.55 2.90
N ALA A 47 13.14 -12.99 2.67
CA ALA A 47 13.86 -12.22 3.68
C ALA A 47 13.14 -10.91 3.99
N TYR A 48 12.66 -10.20 2.96
CA TYR A 48 11.86 -8.99 3.10
C TYR A 48 10.60 -9.22 3.96
N VAL A 49 9.83 -10.27 3.67
CA VAL A 49 8.62 -10.63 4.42
C VAL A 49 8.94 -10.96 5.88
N GLU A 50 10.04 -11.65 6.14
CA GLU A 50 10.46 -11.98 7.50
C GLU A 50 10.84 -10.72 8.30
N THR A 51 11.61 -9.80 7.70
CA THR A 51 11.91 -8.49 8.32
C THR A 51 10.63 -7.70 8.60
N PHE A 52 9.70 -7.64 7.63
CA PHE A 52 8.42 -6.96 7.83
C PHE A 52 7.64 -7.56 9.01
N LYS A 53 7.56 -8.89 9.14
CA LYS A 53 6.87 -9.56 10.26
C LYS A 53 7.51 -9.23 11.61
N GLN A 54 8.84 -9.16 11.67
CA GLN A 54 9.57 -8.79 12.87
C GLN A 54 9.28 -7.33 13.28
N GLN A 55 9.24 -6.41 12.32
CA GLN A 55 8.87 -5.01 12.56
C GLN A 55 7.40 -4.87 12.99
N GLN A 56 6.48 -5.63 12.38
CA GLN A 56 5.06 -5.65 12.75
C GLN A 56 4.84 -6.14 14.19
N ALA A 57 5.60 -7.14 14.64
CA ALA A 57 5.53 -7.66 16.00
C ALA A 57 5.97 -6.65 17.08
N GLN A 58 6.67 -5.58 16.70
CA GLN A 58 7.10 -4.49 17.59
C GLN A 58 6.04 -3.40 17.76
N LEU A 59 5.03 -3.34 16.88
CA LEU A 59 3.96 -2.36 16.95
C LEU A 59 3.13 -2.57 18.21
N GLN A 60 3.05 -1.55 19.07
CA GLN A 60 2.43 -1.69 20.38
C GLN A 60 1.85 -0.35 20.85
N LEU A 61 0.59 -0.37 21.28
CA LEU A 61 0.03 0.70 22.11
C LEU A 61 -0.21 0.18 23.51
N GLN A 62 0.43 0.78 24.50
CA GLN A 62 0.08 0.64 25.91
C GLN A 62 -0.73 1.86 26.34
N PHE A 63 -1.98 1.65 26.73
CA PHE A 63 -2.92 2.69 27.14
C PHE A 63 -3.84 2.16 28.23
N ASP A 64 -4.05 2.94 29.30
CA ASP A 64 -4.87 2.56 30.46
C ASP A 64 -4.52 1.17 31.05
N GLY A 65 -3.22 0.89 31.15
CA GLY A 65 -2.71 -0.40 31.65
C GLY A 65 -2.97 -1.60 30.74
N ARG A 66 -3.52 -1.39 29.54
CA ARG A 66 -3.78 -2.42 28.54
C ARG A 66 -2.82 -2.27 27.36
N GLN A 67 -2.49 -3.40 26.76
CA GLN A 67 -1.76 -3.46 25.51
C GLN A 67 -2.73 -3.75 24.37
N SER A 68 -2.59 -3.01 23.28
CA SER A 68 -3.39 -3.16 22.07
C SER A 68 -2.47 -3.29 20.86
N ALA A 69 -2.84 -4.18 19.93
CA ALA A 69 -2.29 -4.17 18.58
C ALA A 69 -2.75 -2.90 17.86
N LEU A 70 -1.97 -2.50 16.85
CA LEU A 70 -2.25 -1.38 15.98
C LEU A 70 -2.53 -1.89 14.57
N SER A 71 -3.47 -1.24 13.89
CA SER A 71 -3.72 -1.49 12.47
C SER A 71 -3.89 -0.17 11.77
N PHE A 72 -3.18 0.02 10.66
CA PHE A 72 -3.30 1.23 9.86
C PHE A 72 -4.71 1.41 9.30
N ILE A 73 -5.18 2.64 9.28
CA ILE A 73 -6.48 3.02 8.70
C ILE A 73 -6.27 4.00 7.55
N ASP A 74 -5.62 5.14 7.83
CA ASP A 74 -5.43 6.22 6.87
C ASP A 74 -4.28 7.12 7.32
N MET A 75 -3.87 8.07 6.47
CA MET A 75 -2.90 9.09 6.80
C MET A 75 -3.21 10.41 6.11
N SER A 76 -2.76 11.53 6.69
CA SER A 76 -2.88 12.84 6.07
C SER A 76 -1.53 13.52 6.01
N VAL A 77 -1.06 13.75 4.79
CA VAL A 77 0.16 14.54 4.51
C VAL A 77 -0.04 16.01 4.89
N GLU A 78 -1.19 16.58 4.52
CA GLU A 78 -1.53 17.98 4.80
C GLU A 78 -1.62 18.24 6.30
N ASN A 79 -2.32 17.38 7.02
CA ASN A 79 -2.57 17.53 8.45
C ASN A 79 -1.53 16.81 9.33
N LYS A 80 -0.52 16.19 8.71
CA LYS A 80 0.62 15.53 9.37
C LYS A 80 0.20 14.53 10.44
N PHE A 81 -0.61 13.54 10.06
CA PHE A 81 -0.96 12.45 10.96
C PHE A 81 -1.07 11.09 10.28
N ILE A 82 -0.89 10.05 11.09
CA ILE A 82 -1.27 8.66 10.80
C ILE A 82 -2.48 8.33 11.66
N LEU A 83 -3.50 7.71 11.08
CA LEU A 83 -4.67 7.20 11.79
C LEU A 83 -4.56 5.68 11.88
N ALA A 84 -4.60 5.16 13.10
CA ALA A 84 -4.56 3.73 13.36
C ALA A 84 -5.72 3.29 14.26
N LYS A 85 -6.17 2.07 14.07
CA LYS A 85 -7.11 1.37 14.95
C LYS A 85 -6.34 0.69 16.08
N TYR A 86 -6.94 0.71 17.26
CA TYR A 86 -6.53 -0.07 18.42
C TYR A 86 -7.77 -0.67 19.10
N SER A 87 -7.60 -1.42 20.19
CA SER A 87 -8.68 -2.24 20.76
C SER A 87 -9.90 -1.47 21.26
N ALA A 88 -9.79 -0.19 21.62
CA ALA A 88 -10.91 0.62 22.11
C ALA A 88 -11.42 1.67 21.10
N GLY A 89 -10.76 1.82 19.94
CA GLY A 89 -11.13 2.86 18.98
C GLY A 89 -10.00 3.20 18.00
N LEU A 90 -9.85 4.49 17.73
CA LEU A 90 -8.85 5.06 16.81
C LEU A 90 -7.84 5.95 17.54
N VAL A 91 -6.60 5.93 17.10
CA VAL A 91 -5.54 6.85 17.54
C VAL A 91 -5.03 7.65 16.34
N ARG A 92 -5.05 8.98 16.46
CA ARG A 92 -4.34 9.90 15.58
C ARG A 92 -2.95 10.11 16.14
N ILE A 93 -1.94 9.77 15.34
CA ILE A 93 -0.52 9.87 15.67
C ILE A 93 0.05 11.02 14.84
N GLY A 94 0.52 12.09 15.49
CA GLY A 94 1.14 13.21 14.78
C GLY A 94 2.42 12.76 14.08
N PHE A 95 2.50 12.91 12.76
CA PHE A 95 3.66 12.51 11.97
C PHE A 95 3.74 13.29 10.67
N ASP A 96 4.87 13.92 10.39
CA ASP A 96 5.14 14.60 9.13
C ASP A 96 5.66 13.59 8.10
N LEU A 97 4.79 13.20 7.17
CA LEU A 97 5.10 12.22 6.12
C LEU A 97 6.04 12.77 5.04
N ASN A 98 6.16 14.08 4.88
CA ASN A 98 7.07 14.67 3.89
C ASN A 98 8.50 14.75 4.43
N GLU A 99 8.64 15.07 5.72
CA GLU A 99 9.95 15.14 6.38
C GLU A 99 10.37 13.82 7.03
N GLU A 100 9.47 12.82 7.05
CA GLU A 100 9.62 11.55 7.77
C GLU A 100 9.98 11.77 9.25
N LYS A 101 9.25 12.68 9.91
CA LYS A 101 9.54 13.08 11.30
C LYS A 101 8.31 12.98 12.20
N PRO A 102 8.49 12.55 13.45
CA PRO A 102 7.41 12.53 14.41
C PRO A 102 6.97 13.94 14.80
N VAL A 103 5.66 14.12 14.99
CA VAL A 103 5.07 15.29 15.65
C VAL A 103 4.56 14.83 17.01
N SER A 104 4.96 15.50 18.09
CA SER A 104 4.63 15.13 19.47
C SER A 104 3.14 15.32 19.83
N GLU A 105 2.26 14.58 19.16
CA GLU A 105 0.81 14.63 19.32
C GLU A 105 0.21 13.22 19.25
N LEU A 106 -0.71 12.95 20.18
CA LEU A 106 -1.59 11.79 20.14
C LEU A 106 -3.02 12.24 20.44
N ILE A 107 -4.00 11.72 19.71
CA ILE A 107 -5.43 11.90 20.00
C ILE A 107 -6.11 10.54 19.95
N PHE A 108 -6.79 10.17 21.02
CA PHE A 108 -7.52 8.90 21.13
C PHE A 108 -9.01 9.16 21.03
N MET A 109 -9.67 8.43 20.14
CA MET A 109 -11.12 8.45 19.93
C MET A 109 -11.62 7.03 20.20
N GLU A 110 -12.24 6.78 21.35
CA GLU A 110 -12.87 5.48 21.64
C GLU A 110 -14.25 5.41 20.99
N GLY A 111 -14.59 4.25 20.45
CA GLY A 111 -15.85 4.03 19.73
C GLY A 111 -15.85 2.67 19.02
N ASP A 112 -17.00 2.33 18.43
CA ASP A 112 -17.14 1.11 17.63
C ASP A 112 -16.42 1.28 16.29
N THR A 113 -15.45 0.39 16.02
CA THR A 113 -14.61 0.41 14.81
C THR A 113 -14.97 -0.70 13.82
N SER A 114 -16.18 -1.26 13.94
CA SER A 114 -16.73 -2.21 12.97
C SER A 114 -17.20 -1.52 11.68
N ASP A 115 -17.66 -0.27 11.79
CA ASP A 115 -18.05 0.60 10.69
C ASP A 115 -17.31 1.92 10.82
N LEU A 116 -16.20 2.06 10.08
CA LEU A 116 -15.37 3.27 10.12
C LEU A 116 -16.01 4.44 9.38
N GLU A 117 -16.94 4.20 8.45
CA GLU A 117 -17.62 5.27 7.71
C GLU A 117 -18.59 6.03 8.61
N ASN A 118 -19.22 5.31 9.55
CA ASN A 118 -20.15 5.83 10.54
C ASN A 118 -19.57 5.84 11.97
N PHE A 119 -18.24 5.94 12.08
CA PHE A 119 -17.56 5.95 13.38
C PHE A 119 -18.00 7.14 14.25
N GLU A 120 -18.51 6.85 15.44
CA GLU A 120 -18.92 7.84 16.44
C GLU A 120 -18.00 7.81 17.66
N THR A 121 -17.48 8.98 18.03
CA THR A 121 -16.57 9.10 19.18
C THR A 121 -17.38 9.11 20.48
N THR A 122 -17.24 8.04 21.27
CA THR A 122 -17.86 7.91 22.59
C THR A 122 -17.01 8.53 23.69
N ARG A 123 -15.69 8.56 23.51
CA ARG A 123 -14.74 9.19 24.42
C ARG A 123 -13.55 9.76 23.65
N LEU A 124 -13.16 10.98 24.00
CA LEU A 124 -12.04 11.68 23.38
C LEU A 124 -10.96 11.96 24.43
N LEU A 125 -9.73 11.53 24.17
CA LEU A 125 -8.57 11.82 25.01
C LEU A 125 -7.47 12.52 24.21
N GLN A 126 -6.89 13.56 24.80
CA GLN A 126 -5.81 14.35 24.20
C GLN A 126 -4.47 14.01 24.85
N GLY A 127 -3.45 13.76 24.03
CA GLY A 127 -2.07 13.60 24.47
C GLY A 127 -1.54 14.88 25.11
N THR A 128 -0.93 14.76 26.29
CA THR A 128 -0.29 15.84 27.05
C THR A 128 1.10 15.38 27.48
N ALA A 129 2.08 16.28 27.39
CA ALA A 129 3.49 15.98 27.67
C ALA A 129 3.99 14.75 26.88
N ILE A 130 3.66 14.70 25.59
CA ILE A 130 4.11 13.64 24.70
C ILE A 130 5.59 13.89 24.36
N GLU A 131 6.44 12.99 24.81
CA GLU A 131 7.84 12.90 24.42
C GLU A 131 7.99 11.87 23.30
N VAL A 132 8.86 12.16 22.33
CA VAL A 132 9.17 11.22 21.25
C VAL A 132 10.64 10.86 21.27
N ALA A 133 10.92 9.57 21.19
CA ALA A 133 12.25 9.00 21.01
C ALA A 133 12.28 8.10 19.76
N ALA A 134 13.48 7.87 19.23
CA ALA A 134 13.72 6.89 18.19
C ALA A 134 14.59 5.76 18.76
N ASP A 135 14.29 4.52 18.39
CA ASP A 135 15.03 3.31 18.77
C ASP A 135 15.08 2.36 17.57
N ASP A 136 16.26 2.25 16.93
CA ASP A 136 16.43 1.66 15.60
C ASP A 136 15.39 2.20 14.60
N ASP A 137 14.50 1.35 14.08
CA ASP A 137 13.45 1.72 13.13
C ASP A 137 12.17 2.25 13.81
N ASN A 138 12.10 2.22 15.14
CA ASN A 138 10.90 2.56 15.89
C ASN A 138 10.84 4.02 16.31
N TYR A 139 9.64 4.59 16.18
CA TYR A 139 9.23 5.80 16.87
C TYR A 139 8.48 5.43 18.15
N ILE A 140 8.91 6.02 19.28
CA ILE A 140 8.36 5.76 20.61
C ILE A 140 7.77 7.04 21.18
N TYR A 141 6.46 7.08 21.34
CA TYR A 141 5.73 8.21 21.92
C TYR A 141 5.34 7.83 23.35
N THR A 142 5.74 8.65 24.33
CA THR A 142 5.43 8.41 25.76
C THR A 142 4.86 9.67 26.38
N GLY A 143 3.84 9.53 27.22
CA GLY A 143 3.26 10.67 27.93
C GLY A 143 1.96 10.32 28.63
N LEU A 144 1.02 11.27 28.66
CA LEU A 144 -0.31 11.09 29.23
C LEU A 144 -1.40 11.31 28.17
N ALA A 145 -2.43 10.46 28.16
CA ALA A 145 -3.68 10.73 27.47
C ALA A 145 -4.70 11.26 28.50
N VAL A 146 -5.22 12.47 28.29
CA VAL A 146 -6.14 13.14 29.22
C VAL A 146 -7.54 13.14 28.63
N ASP A 147 -8.49 12.54 29.35
CA ASP A 147 -9.91 12.53 28.99
C ASP A 147 -10.46 13.97 28.98
N THR A 148 -10.98 14.38 27.83
CA THR A 148 -11.46 15.76 27.62
C THR A 148 -12.67 16.15 28.48
N GLN A 149 -13.46 15.17 28.93
CA GLN A 149 -14.64 15.39 29.75
C GLN A 149 -14.33 15.24 31.24
N THR A 150 -13.67 14.14 31.62
CA THR A 150 -13.45 13.81 33.04
C THR A 150 -12.14 14.38 33.60
N GLN A 151 -11.21 14.81 32.73
CA GLN A 151 -9.85 15.23 33.08
C GLN A 151 -8.99 14.14 33.72
N ASN A 152 -9.44 12.89 33.70
CA ASN A 152 -8.63 11.75 34.12
C ASN A 152 -7.45 11.54 33.15
N SER A 153 -6.27 11.26 33.70
CA SER A 153 -5.05 11.06 32.92
C SER A 153 -4.60 9.60 32.94
N TYR A 154 -4.18 9.09 31.79
CA TYR A 154 -3.74 7.72 31.61
C TYR A 154 -2.33 7.70 31.02
N PRO A 155 -1.38 6.93 31.58
CA PRO A 155 -0.09 6.77 30.96
C PRO A 155 -0.24 6.10 29.60
N VAL A 156 0.50 6.62 28.62
CA VAL A 156 0.54 6.06 27.27
C VAL A 156 1.97 5.82 26.83
N ARG A 157 2.19 4.68 26.17
CA ARG A 157 3.39 4.37 25.40
C ARG A 157 2.98 3.75 24.07
N LEU A 158 3.29 4.43 22.99
CA LEU A 158 3.04 3.98 21.62
C LEU A 158 4.39 3.71 20.95
N VAL A 159 4.53 2.52 20.35
CA VAL A 159 5.66 2.12 19.51
C VAL A 159 5.12 1.79 18.14
N PHE A 160 5.67 2.43 17.12
CA PHE A 160 5.40 2.06 15.74
C PHE A 160 6.61 2.33 14.84
N ASN A 161 6.64 1.69 13.69
CA ASN A 161 7.64 1.87 12.64
C ASN A 161 6.95 1.87 11.27
N GLU A 162 7.72 1.89 10.18
CA GLU A 162 7.20 1.92 8.80
C GLU A 162 6.19 0.79 8.52
N SER A 163 6.34 -0.38 9.17
CA SER A 163 5.49 -1.55 8.94
C SER A 163 4.02 -1.31 9.32
N LEU A 164 3.74 -0.31 10.16
CA LEU A 164 2.36 0.09 10.44
C LEU A 164 1.68 0.54 9.14
N ILE A 165 2.32 1.44 8.39
CA ILE A 165 1.78 1.96 7.13
C ILE A 165 1.99 0.92 6.03
N SER A 166 3.23 0.46 5.81
CA SER A 166 3.57 -0.37 4.64
C SER A 166 2.92 -1.75 4.65
N GLY A 167 2.29 -2.16 5.75
CA GLY A 167 1.42 -3.33 5.82
C GLY A 167 0.11 -3.16 5.05
N GLY A 168 -0.42 -1.95 4.95
CA GLY A 168 -1.76 -1.69 4.43
C GLY A 168 -2.86 -2.09 5.42
N SER A 169 -4.10 -2.01 4.95
CA SER A 169 -5.32 -2.32 5.71
C SER A 169 -6.25 -3.29 4.95
N SER A 170 -5.76 -3.88 3.87
CA SER A 170 -6.58 -4.72 2.98
C SER A 170 -7.17 -5.93 3.68
N THR A 171 -8.33 -6.37 3.23
CA THR A 171 -8.93 -7.64 3.65
C THR A 171 -9.12 -8.57 2.45
N LEU A 172 -9.03 -9.88 2.71
CA LEU A 172 -9.34 -10.95 1.76
C LEU A 172 -10.44 -11.83 2.35
N VAL A 173 -11.56 -11.97 1.65
CA VAL A 173 -12.69 -12.80 2.08
C VAL A 173 -12.97 -13.85 1.01
N LEU A 174 -12.88 -15.12 1.37
CA LEU A 174 -13.12 -16.24 0.46
C LEU A 174 -14.54 -16.80 0.61
N GLU A 175 -15.28 -16.82 -0.50
CA GLU A 175 -16.59 -17.45 -0.62
C GLU A 175 -16.58 -18.45 -1.78
N GLY A 176 -16.56 -19.75 -1.45
CA GLY A 176 -16.35 -20.79 -2.45
C GLY A 176 -14.95 -20.70 -3.05
N ASP A 177 -14.85 -20.46 -4.36
CA ASP A 177 -13.61 -20.25 -5.10
C ASP A 177 -13.37 -18.78 -5.49
N ARG A 178 -14.18 -17.87 -4.96
CA ARG A 178 -14.11 -16.43 -5.23
C ARG A 178 -13.57 -15.71 -4.00
N MET A 179 -12.46 -15.02 -4.18
CA MET A 179 -11.84 -14.23 -3.12
C MET A 179 -12.10 -12.75 -3.38
N THR A 180 -12.77 -12.07 -2.47
CA THR A 180 -13.03 -10.63 -2.54
C THR A 180 -11.90 -9.86 -1.84
N ILE A 181 -11.39 -8.80 -2.48
CA ILE A 181 -10.38 -7.90 -1.94
C ILE A 181 -10.92 -6.48 -1.76
N SER A 182 -10.62 -5.88 -0.62
CA SER A 182 -10.95 -4.48 -0.28
C SER A 182 -9.88 -3.86 0.61
N GLY A 183 -9.91 -2.53 0.77
CA GLY A 183 -9.00 -1.74 1.60
C GLY A 183 -7.72 -1.29 0.89
N THR A 184 -6.76 -0.81 1.68
CA THR A 184 -5.47 -0.32 1.18
C THR A 184 -4.44 -1.45 1.12
N LEU A 185 -3.84 -1.65 -0.05
CA LEU A 185 -2.90 -2.74 -0.33
C LEU A 185 -1.51 -2.44 0.25
N GLY A 186 -0.83 -3.46 0.76
CA GLY A 186 0.53 -3.37 1.26
C GLY A 186 1.21 -4.73 1.40
N THR A 187 2.22 -4.79 2.25
CA THR A 187 2.98 -6.02 2.50
C THR A 187 2.12 -7.11 3.13
N GLN A 188 1.15 -6.74 3.97
CA GLN A 188 0.22 -7.70 4.55
C GLN A 188 -0.66 -8.35 3.47
N THR A 189 -1.07 -7.58 2.46
CA THR A 189 -1.81 -8.10 1.30
C THR A 189 -1.04 -9.22 0.58
N TYR A 190 0.27 -9.05 0.38
CA TYR A 190 1.11 -10.08 -0.24
C TYR A 190 1.12 -11.36 0.60
N ILE A 191 1.32 -11.23 1.91
CA ILE A 191 1.38 -12.34 2.85
C ILE A 191 0.05 -13.10 2.86
N ASP A 192 -1.07 -12.38 3.00
CA ASP A 192 -2.40 -12.96 3.07
C ASP A 192 -2.78 -13.62 1.73
N MET A 193 -2.48 -12.97 0.60
CA MET A 193 -2.69 -13.55 -0.74
C MET A 193 -1.91 -14.84 -0.91
N GLN A 194 -0.63 -14.87 -0.53
CA GLN A 194 0.20 -16.07 -0.60
C GLN A 194 -0.35 -17.20 0.27
N GLU A 195 -0.76 -16.89 1.51
CA GLU A 195 -1.35 -17.88 2.41
C GLU A 195 -2.66 -18.45 1.86
N MET A 196 -3.54 -17.59 1.36
CA MET A 196 -4.82 -17.96 0.78
C MET A 196 -4.64 -18.89 -0.43
N LEU A 197 -3.74 -18.55 -1.35
CA LEU A 197 -3.46 -19.35 -2.55
C LEU A 197 -2.75 -20.67 -2.26
N ASN A 198 -2.00 -20.75 -1.15
CA ASN A 198 -1.36 -22.00 -0.73
C ASN A 198 -2.33 -22.96 -0.04
N SER A 199 -3.40 -22.42 0.58
CA SER A 199 -4.29 -23.17 1.46
C SER A 199 -5.67 -23.43 0.87
N HIS A 200 -6.05 -22.71 -0.19
CA HIS A 200 -7.39 -22.76 -0.78
C HIS A 200 -7.33 -22.78 -2.31
N THR A 201 -8.35 -23.38 -2.93
CA THR A 201 -8.57 -23.24 -4.36
C THR A 201 -9.30 -21.94 -4.62
N VAL A 202 -8.63 -21.01 -5.30
CA VAL A 202 -9.22 -19.73 -5.74
C VAL A 202 -9.18 -19.70 -7.26
N SER A 203 -10.30 -19.33 -7.89
CA SER A 203 -10.40 -19.16 -9.34
C SER A 203 -10.55 -17.69 -9.73
N THR A 204 -11.20 -16.89 -8.87
CA THR A 204 -11.54 -15.50 -9.18
C THR A 204 -11.15 -14.58 -8.02
N LEU A 205 -10.42 -13.51 -8.32
CA LEU A 205 -10.23 -12.35 -7.44
C LEU A 205 -11.26 -11.27 -7.80
N VAL A 206 -12.14 -10.95 -6.87
CA VAL A 206 -13.22 -9.95 -7.01
C VAL A 206 -12.82 -8.66 -6.32
N PHE A 207 -12.87 -7.54 -7.02
CA PHE A 207 -12.55 -6.22 -6.47
C PHE A 207 -13.80 -5.57 -5.89
N ASP A 208 -13.79 -5.23 -4.60
CA ASP A 208 -14.89 -4.53 -3.92
C ASP A 208 -14.60 -3.03 -3.79
N SER A 209 -13.78 -2.62 -2.82
CA SER A 209 -13.32 -1.24 -2.68
C SER A 209 -11.82 -1.23 -2.36
N VAL A 210 -10.97 -1.04 -3.37
CA VAL A 210 -9.50 -1.05 -3.23
C VAL A 210 -8.93 0.35 -3.45
N ASP A 211 -8.35 0.93 -2.40
CA ASP A 211 -7.94 2.33 -2.39
C ASP A 211 -6.64 2.59 -3.18
N GLY A 212 -5.84 1.55 -3.39
CA GLY A 212 -4.49 1.62 -3.95
C GLY A 212 -3.46 0.91 -3.08
N SER A 213 -2.17 1.10 -3.37
CA SER A 213 -1.06 0.51 -2.62
C SER A 213 -0.26 1.56 -1.86
N VAL A 214 0.09 1.27 -0.62
CA VAL A 214 1.08 2.05 0.15
C VAL A 214 2.51 1.51 -0.03
N ASN A 215 2.67 0.41 -0.78
CA ASN A 215 3.96 -0.19 -1.10
C ASN A 215 3.92 -0.86 -2.48
N ASP A 216 4.32 -0.11 -3.51
CA ASP A 216 4.30 -0.59 -4.90
C ASP A 216 5.29 -1.73 -5.16
N ALA A 217 6.42 -1.72 -4.45
CA ALA A 217 7.49 -2.70 -4.63
C ALA A 217 6.99 -4.13 -4.37
N ILE A 218 6.26 -4.33 -3.27
CA ILE A 218 5.65 -5.62 -2.96
C ILE A 218 4.32 -5.84 -3.69
N ASN A 219 3.57 -4.77 -4.01
CA ASN A 219 2.30 -4.89 -4.73
C ASN A 219 2.47 -5.53 -6.12
N MET A 220 3.53 -5.20 -6.85
CA MET A 220 3.85 -5.86 -8.12
C MET A 220 4.10 -7.38 -7.93
N HIS A 221 4.65 -7.79 -6.79
CA HIS A 221 4.81 -9.22 -6.47
C HIS A 221 3.50 -9.87 -6.04
N THR A 222 2.58 -9.13 -5.40
CA THR A 222 1.20 -9.60 -5.19
C THR A 222 0.50 -9.85 -6.52
N GLY A 223 0.69 -8.96 -7.50
CA GLY A 223 0.23 -9.17 -8.88
C GLY A 223 0.81 -10.43 -9.52
N ARG A 224 2.11 -10.69 -9.33
CA ARG A 224 2.74 -11.94 -9.81
C ARG A 224 2.15 -13.19 -9.17
N LEU A 225 1.76 -13.16 -7.89
CA LEU A 225 1.04 -14.29 -7.27
C LEU A 225 -0.30 -14.54 -7.97
N ILE A 226 -1.07 -13.49 -8.25
CA ILE A 226 -2.37 -13.57 -8.98
C ILE A 226 -2.16 -14.20 -10.36
N ARG A 227 -1.18 -13.69 -11.12
CA ARG A 227 -0.86 -14.19 -12.46
C ARG A 227 -0.38 -15.65 -12.43
N GLN A 228 0.50 -16.00 -11.50
CA GLN A 228 1.05 -17.35 -11.37
C GLN A 228 -0.02 -18.37 -10.96
N ALA A 229 -0.97 -17.98 -10.12
CA ALA A 229 -2.10 -18.81 -9.74
C ALA A 229 -3.16 -18.96 -10.86
N GLY A 230 -3.03 -18.21 -11.96
CA GLY A 230 -3.96 -18.28 -13.08
C GLY A 230 -5.34 -17.73 -12.78
N LEU A 231 -5.45 -16.75 -11.87
CA LEU A 231 -6.74 -16.22 -11.44
C LEU A 231 -7.40 -15.36 -12.52
N THR A 232 -8.71 -15.46 -12.61
CA THR A 232 -9.55 -14.42 -13.22
C THR A 232 -9.62 -13.22 -12.26
N THR A 233 -9.43 -12.01 -12.75
CA THR A 233 -9.78 -10.79 -12.01
C THR A 233 -11.15 -10.31 -12.46
N LEU A 234 -12.01 -9.92 -11.53
CA LEU A 234 -13.34 -9.40 -11.81
C LEU A 234 -13.52 -8.05 -11.14
N MET A 235 -13.89 -7.05 -11.94
CA MET A 235 -14.42 -5.78 -11.48
C MET A 235 -15.95 -5.79 -11.60
N PRO A 236 -16.69 -5.92 -10.48
CA PRO A 236 -18.15 -5.82 -10.44
C PRO A 236 -18.65 -4.40 -10.81
N ALA A 237 -19.93 -4.28 -11.13
CA ALA A 237 -20.54 -3.01 -11.53
C ALA A 237 -20.57 -1.96 -10.41
N ASP A 238 -20.52 -2.39 -9.15
CA ASP A 238 -20.45 -1.56 -7.95
C ASP A 238 -19.05 -1.52 -7.33
N GLY A 239 -18.10 -2.27 -7.88
CA GLY A 239 -16.72 -2.33 -7.41
C GLY A 239 -15.88 -1.13 -7.83
N GLU A 240 -14.85 -0.84 -7.05
CA GLU A 240 -13.86 0.17 -7.35
C GLU A 240 -12.43 -0.27 -6.98
N ALA A 241 -11.48 0.02 -7.86
CA ALA A 241 -10.06 -0.14 -7.59
C ALA A 241 -9.25 0.99 -8.19
N TYR A 242 -8.31 1.52 -7.41
CA TYR A 242 -7.48 2.65 -7.78
C TYR A 242 -6.00 2.30 -7.72
N SER A 243 -5.17 3.00 -8.49
CA SER A 243 -3.70 2.94 -8.37
C SER A 243 -3.17 1.48 -8.43
N GLY A 244 -2.41 1.01 -7.43
CA GLY A 244 -1.96 -0.38 -7.34
C GLY A 244 -3.07 -1.45 -7.36
N GLY A 245 -4.33 -1.10 -7.11
CA GLY A 245 -5.47 -1.99 -7.36
C GLY A 245 -5.67 -2.29 -8.85
N VAL A 246 -5.40 -1.32 -9.72
CA VAL A 246 -5.41 -1.52 -11.19
C VAL A 246 -4.24 -2.42 -11.60
N ASP A 247 -3.08 -2.32 -10.94
CA ASP A 247 -1.95 -3.22 -11.16
C ASP A 247 -2.38 -4.68 -10.87
N LEU A 248 -3.06 -4.93 -9.76
CA LEU A 248 -3.57 -6.26 -9.42
C LEU A 248 -4.66 -6.71 -10.40
N PHE A 249 -5.56 -5.82 -10.84
CA PHE A 249 -6.58 -6.15 -11.83
C PHE A 249 -5.93 -6.61 -13.15
N ALA A 250 -4.90 -5.89 -13.61
CA ALA A 250 -4.15 -6.23 -14.82
C ALA A 250 -3.43 -7.59 -14.73
N ALA A 251 -3.20 -8.10 -13.52
CA ALA A 251 -2.51 -9.37 -13.30
C ALA A 251 -3.35 -10.61 -13.60
N GLY A 252 -4.67 -10.49 -13.69
CA GLY A 252 -5.54 -11.61 -14.07
C GLY A 252 -5.16 -12.22 -15.42
N VAL A 253 -5.34 -13.53 -15.57
CA VAL A 253 -5.20 -14.20 -16.88
C VAL A 253 -6.41 -13.92 -17.77
N GLU A 254 -7.59 -13.86 -17.15
CA GLU A 254 -8.81 -13.28 -17.69
C GLU A 254 -9.18 -12.09 -16.80
N ARG A 255 -9.59 -10.98 -17.42
CA ARG A 255 -9.88 -9.70 -16.76
C ARG A 255 -11.30 -9.31 -17.13
N LYS A 256 -12.22 -9.61 -16.22
CA LYS A 256 -13.66 -9.42 -16.41
C LYS A 256 -14.10 -8.07 -15.86
N TYR A 257 -14.88 -7.34 -16.64
CA TYR A 257 -15.40 -6.04 -16.24
C TYR A 257 -16.91 -5.97 -16.44
N GLN A 258 -17.61 -5.50 -15.42
CA GLN A 258 -19.04 -5.21 -15.50
C GLN A 258 -19.24 -3.70 -15.61
N THR A 259 -20.07 -3.27 -16.57
CA THR A 259 -20.42 -1.87 -16.76
C THR A 259 -20.91 -1.24 -15.46
N GLY A 260 -20.22 -0.18 -15.04
CA GLY A 260 -20.44 0.53 -13.78
C GLY A 260 -19.22 0.50 -12.85
N GLY A 261 -18.41 -0.55 -12.95
CA GLY A 261 -17.21 -0.72 -12.15
C GLY A 261 -16.17 0.38 -12.40
N LYS A 262 -15.34 0.67 -11.41
CA LYS A 262 -14.38 1.78 -11.51
C LYS A 262 -12.94 1.27 -11.43
N LEU A 263 -12.16 1.60 -12.45
CA LEU A 263 -10.71 1.42 -12.45
C LEU A 263 -10.06 2.79 -12.63
N GLY A 264 -9.47 3.31 -11.56
CA GLY A 264 -8.88 4.64 -11.55
C GLY A 264 -7.36 4.64 -11.54
N VAL A 265 -6.75 5.43 -12.41
CA VAL A 265 -5.30 5.53 -12.58
C VAL A 265 -4.80 6.95 -12.28
N HIS A 266 -3.56 7.04 -11.81
CA HIS A 266 -2.85 8.30 -11.59
C HIS A 266 -1.34 8.07 -11.53
N SER A 267 -0.56 9.15 -11.59
CA SER A 267 0.89 9.10 -11.36
C SER A 267 1.22 8.64 -9.94
N TRP A 268 2.19 7.75 -9.78
CA TRP A 268 2.80 7.51 -8.46
C TRP A 268 3.75 8.67 -8.08
N CYS A 269 4.06 8.74 -6.80
CA CYS A 269 4.99 9.68 -6.20
C CYS A 269 5.94 8.93 -5.24
N CYS A 270 7.21 9.30 -5.09
CA CYS A 270 7.99 10.20 -5.92
C CYS A 270 9.38 9.61 -6.11
N SER A 271 10.03 9.96 -7.22
CA SER A 271 11.46 9.69 -7.43
C SER A 271 12.19 11.02 -7.50
N ALA A 272 13.22 11.19 -6.65
CA ALA A 272 13.98 12.44 -6.53
C ALA A 272 13.08 13.69 -6.36
N GLY A 273 12.00 13.56 -5.59
CA GLY A 273 11.05 14.66 -5.30
C GLY A 273 10.11 15.01 -6.46
N LYS A 274 10.05 14.19 -7.52
CA LYS A 274 9.13 14.38 -8.65
C LYS A 274 8.16 13.20 -8.79
N PRO A 275 6.88 13.47 -9.13
CA PRO A 275 5.95 12.42 -9.52
C PRO A 275 6.34 11.82 -10.87
N ALA A 276 5.89 10.59 -11.13
CA ALA A 276 6.24 9.83 -12.34
C ALA A 276 5.98 10.58 -13.65
N ASN A 277 4.87 11.30 -13.75
CA ASN A 277 4.48 12.06 -14.93
C ASN A 277 5.37 13.28 -15.23
N GLU A 278 6.23 13.67 -14.28
CA GLU A 278 7.22 14.74 -14.45
C GLU A 278 8.64 14.22 -14.69
N LEU A 279 8.83 12.90 -14.70
CA LEU A 279 10.08 12.26 -15.08
C LEU A 279 10.15 12.15 -16.62
N GLY A 280 11.38 12.12 -17.16
CA GLY A 280 11.57 11.78 -18.57
C GLY A 280 11.20 10.32 -18.83
N GLU A 281 10.63 9.99 -19.99
CA GLU A 281 10.19 8.62 -20.30
C GLU A 281 11.31 7.56 -20.21
N ASP A 282 12.57 7.97 -20.35
CA ASP A 282 13.76 7.13 -20.24
C ASP A 282 14.34 7.04 -18.81
N HIS A 283 13.71 7.70 -17.83
CA HIS A 283 14.17 7.71 -16.46
C HIS A 283 14.07 6.31 -15.82
N GLU A 284 15.14 5.90 -15.13
CA GLU A 284 15.28 4.53 -14.60
C GLU A 284 14.20 4.13 -13.57
N ALA A 285 13.61 5.11 -12.88
CA ALA A 285 12.52 4.89 -11.93
C ALA A 285 11.29 4.24 -12.57
N HIS A 286 11.10 4.36 -13.89
CA HIS A 286 10.03 3.66 -14.60
C HIS A 286 10.28 2.15 -14.75
N GLY A 287 11.52 1.70 -14.55
CA GLY A 287 11.97 0.35 -14.91
C GLY A 287 11.13 -0.76 -14.31
N ALA A 288 10.83 -0.71 -13.01
CA ALA A 288 10.11 -1.79 -12.34
C ALA A 288 8.67 -1.92 -12.81
N GLN A 289 7.95 -0.81 -12.95
CA GLN A 289 6.59 -0.80 -13.47
C GLN A 289 6.55 -1.18 -14.96
N LEU A 290 7.52 -0.74 -15.76
CA LEU A 290 7.66 -1.17 -17.15
C LEU A 290 7.91 -2.68 -17.26
N THR A 291 8.73 -3.26 -16.38
CA THR A 291 8.91 -4.72 -16.29
C THR A 291 7.58 -5.40 -15.95
N TYR A 292 6.90 -4.93 -14.90
CA TYR A 292 5.62 -5.49 -14.46
C TYR A 292 4.54 -5.46 -15.55
N PHE A 293 4.28 -4.31 -16.17
CA PHE A 293 3.23 -4.22 -17.19
C PHE A 293 3.58 -4.99 -18.48
N ARG A 294 4.87 -5.19 -18.81
CA ARG A 294 5.25 -6.10 -19.90
C ARG A 294 4.92 -7.56 -19.58
N GLU A 295 5.10 -7.99 -18.33
CA GLU A 295 4.70 -9.33 -17.88
C GLU A 295 3.17 -9.51 -17.94
N MET A 296 2.41 -8.50 -17.53
CA MET A 296 0.95 -8.60 -17.43
C MET A 296 0.22 -8.42 -18.76
N MET A 297 0.65 -7.47 -19.58
CA MET A 297 -0.07 -7.02 -20.80
C MET A 297 0.75 -7.17 -22.09
N GLY A 298 1.96 -7.76 -21.99
CA GLY A 298 2.82 -8.01 -23.14
C GLY A 298 3.76 -6.85 -23.49
N ALA A 299 4.77 -7.16 -24.31
CA ALA A 299 5.90 -6.27 -24.59
C ALA A 299 5.52 -4.93 -25.25
N GLU A 300 4.42 -4.89 -26.01
CA GLU A 300 3.99 -3.69 -26.72
C GLU A 300 2.94 -2.88 -25.94
N LYS A 301 1.88 -3.53 -25.45
CA LYS A 301 0.76 -2.85 -24.78
C LYS A 301 1.08 -2.46 -23.34
N GLY A 302 1.87 -3.25 -22.62
CA GLY A 302 2.24 -2.98 -21.24
C GLY A 302 2.88 -1.60 -21.04
N PRO A 303 3.97 -1.26 -21.75
CA PRO A 303 4.58 0.06 -21.65
C PRO A 303 3.63 1.22 -22.01
N LYS A 304 2.80 1.04 -23.04
CA LYS A 304 1.82 2.06 -23.45
C LYS A 304 0.77 2.30 -22.37
N PHE A 305 0.25 1.23 -21.76
CA PHE A 305 -0.70 1.32 -20.66
C PHE A 305 -0.07 2.00 -19.44
N TYR A 306 1.14 1.59 -19.05
CA TYR A 306 1.88 2.22 -17.94
C TYR A 306 2.07 3.73 -18.13
N PHE A 307 2.54 4.18 -19.30
CA PHE A 307 2.71 5.61 -19.53
C PHE A 307 1.37 6.35 -19.57
N TYR A 308 0.31 5.70 -20.04
CA TYR A 308 -1.03 6.26 -19.92
C TYR A 308 -1.46 6.41 -18.46
N THR A 309 -1.25 5.40 -17.60
CA THR A 309 -1.71 5.46 -16.20
C THR A 309 -1.12 6.66 -15.46
N ILE A 310 0.19 6.91 -15.63
CA ILE A 310 0.86 8.01 -14.95
C ILE A 310 0.50 9.37 -15.56
N ASN A 311 0.19 9.45 -16.85
CA ASN A 311 -0.14 10.72 -17.52
C ASN A 311 -1.64 11.09 -17.45
N ALA A 312 -2.52 10.15 -17.10
CA ALA A 312 -3.96 10.38 -17.06
C ALA A 312 -4.40 11.32 -15.92
N ALA A 313 -3.71 11.27 -14.78
CA ALA A 313 -3.95 12.17 -13.65
C ALA A 313 -2.67 12.40 -12.82
N PRO A 314 -2.51 13.59 -12.20
CA PRO A 314 -1.41 13.84 -11.27
C PRO A 314 -1.52 12.95 -10.02
N PHE A 315 -0.44 12.85 -9.24
CA PHE A 315 -0.40 11.94 -8.07
C PHE A 315 -1.44 12.22 -6.97
N ASN A 316 -1.99 13.43 -6.93
CA ASN A 316 -3.04 13.86 -6.00
C ASN A 316 -4.44 13.89 -6.65
N GLY A 317 -4.58 13.32 -7.84
CA GLY A 317 -5.84 13.16 -8.56
C GLY A 317 -6.08 11.70 -8.94
N VAL A 318 -7.24 11.44 -9.55
CA VAL A 318 -7.60 10.12 -10.08
C VAL A 318 -8.34 10.32 -11.39
N HIS A 319 -7.94 9.58 -12.43
CA HIS A 319 -8.69 9.44 -13.68
C HIS A 319 -9.40 8.09 -13.70
N ILE A 320 -10.74 8.10 -13.66
CA ILE A 320 -11.54 6.89 -13.84
C ILE A 320 -11.56 6.56 -15.33
N MET A 321 -11.02 5.42 -15.70
CA MET A 321 -10.97 5.00 -17.09
C MET A 321 -12.38 4.74 -17.63
N SER A 322 -12.65 5.28 -18.81
CA SER A 322 -13.83 4.97 -19.60
C SER A 322 -13.73 3.58 -20.24
N GLU A 323 -14.86 2.97 -20.61
CA GLU A 323 -14.86 1.67 -21.33
C GLU A 323 -14.06 1.72 -22.64
N ALA A 324 -14.01 2.88 -23.30
CA ALA A 324 -13.20 3.09 -24.49
C ALA A 324 -11.69 3.00 -24.18
N GLU A 325 -11.25 3.57 -23.06
CA GLU A 325 -9.84 3.49 -22.61
C GLU A 325 -9.50 2.08 -22.13
N LEU A 326 -10.41 1.43 -21.38
CA LEU A 326 -10.25 0.02 -20.98
C LEU A 326 -10.04 -0.88 -22.21
N SER A 327 -10.81 -0.65 -23.27
CA SER A 327 -10.72 -1.38 -24.54
C SER A 327 -9.45 -1.01 -25.33
N GLN A 328 -9.08 0.27 -25.37
CA GLN A 328 -7.90 0.77 -26.10
C GLN A 328 -6.61 0.07 -25.68
N TYR A 329 -6.47 -0.22 -24.38
CA TYR A 329 -5.29 -0.87 -23.82
C TYR A 329 -5.42 -2.38 -23.66
N ASP A 330 -6.54 -2.98 -24.09
CA ASP A 330 -6.91 -4.37 -23.77
C ASP A 330 -6.74 -4.65 -22.27
N LEU A 331 -7.17 -3.73 -21.41
CA LEU A 331 -7.14 -3.98 -19.97
C LEU A 331 -8.18 -5.03 -19.57
N VAL A 332 -9.28 -5.10 -20.31
CA VAL A 332 -10.38 -6.05 -20.14
C VAL A 332 -10.31 -7.10 -21.25
N THR A 333 -10.64 -8.35 -20.91
CA THR A 333 -10.71 -9.47 -21.87
C THR A 333 -12.12 -10.04 -22.02
N ASP A 334 -13.04 -9.69 -21.11
CA ASP A 334 -14.47 -10.04 -21.10
C ASP A 334 -15.27 -8.93 -20.42
#